data_AF-A0AA41CLG8-F1
#
_entry.id   AF-A0AA41CLG8-F1
#
_cell.length_a   1.000
_cell.length_b   1.000
_cell.length_c   1.000
_cell.angle_alpha   90.00
_cell.angle_beta   90.00
_cell.angle_gamma   90.00
#
_symmetry.space_group_name_H-M   'P 1'
#
loop_
_entity.id
_entity.type
_entity.pdbx_description
1 polymer ?
#
loop_
_entity_poly.entity_id
_entity_poly.type
_entity_poly.pdbx_seq_one_letter_code
_entity_poly.pdbx_strand_id
1 'polypeptide(L)'
;MDRAQETMLNAGLIFIYSIWLQGQMSDLVILKKNPELVVDFVADPAKIPAAYHELRVSYWERQFGDVKKEFLEVFADQLTELELKEIDEIYHVRNMIGHAHVSGGRDYMLYRPSSSRKEKEVLAALNIKSILDQADPVLIKLPFGQPEVFKSLSDKIEHLDQVCFARLAASLRVPHGRVR
;
A
#
# COMPACT_ATOMS: atom_id res chain seq x y z
N MET A 1 -3.96 -17.13 20.51
CA MET A 1 -4.75 -16.03 19.93
C MET A 1 -5.97 -16.66 19.27
N ASP A 2 -7.17 -16.14 19.48
CA ASP A 2 -8.32 -16.64 18.73
C ASP A 2 -8.28 -16.15 17.28
N ARG A 3 -9.09 -16.77 16.40
CA ARG A 3 -9.07 -16.49 14.95
C ARG A 3 -9.56 -15.08 14.60
N ALA A 4 -10.43 -14.50 15.42
CA ALA A 4 -10.94 -13.15 15.24
C ALA A 4 -9.85 -12.12 15.54
N GLN A 5 -9.14 -12.31 16.65
CA GLN A 5 -7.98 -11.50 17.04
C GLN A 5 -6.86 -11.58 16.01
N GLU A 6 -6.55 -12.77 15.49
CA GLU A 6 -5.55 -12.95 14.42
C GLU A 6 -5.95 -12.20 13.15
N THR A 7 -7.21 -12.28 12.74
CA THR A 7 -7.73 -11.55 11.58
C THR A 7 -7.61 -10.03 11.75
N MET A 8 -7.96 -9.52 12.93
CA MET A 8 -7.83 -8.09 13.24
C MET A 8 -6.36 -7.65 13.26
N LEU A 9 -5.47 -8.45 13.86
CA LEU A 9 -4.04 -8.18 13.91
C LEU A 9 -3.45 -8.13 12.51
N ASN A 10 -3.69 -9.15 11.70
CA ASN A 10 -3.15 -9.25 10.35
C ASN A 10 -3.67 -8.11 9.45
N ALA A 11 -4.96 -7.78 9.51
CA ALA A 11 -5.51 -6.64 8.80
C ALA A 11 -4.86 -5.32 9.24
N GLY A 12 -4.65 -5.14 10.56
CA GLY A 12 -3.96 -3.97 11.10
C GLY A 12 -2.52 -3.86 10.61
N LEU A 13 -1.77 -4.96 10.59
CA LEU A 13 -0.40 -5.01 10.08
C LEU A 13 -0.35 -4.62 8.60
N ILE A 14 -1.19 -5.21 7.75
CA ILE A 14 -1.25 -4.86 6.32
C ILE A 14 -1.60 -3.38 6.13
N PHE A 15 -2.53 -2.84 6.93
CA PHE A 15 -2.88 -1.42 6.85
C PHE A 15 -1.71 -0.52 7.24
N ILE A 16 -1.00 -0.81 8.33
CA ILE A 16 0.17 -0.04 8.77
C ILE A 16 1.29 -0.10 7.73
N TYR A 17 1.59 -1.29 7.18
CA TYR A 17 2.58 -1.41 6.11
C TYR A 17 2.18 -0.65 4.83
N SER A 18 0.88 -0.56 4.51
CA SER A 18 0.44 0.27 3.38
C SER A 18 0.67 1.77 3.62
N ILE A 19 0.54 2.25 4.86
CA ILE A 19 0.89 3.63 5.23
C ILE A 19 2.39 3.85 5.08
N TRP A 20 3.18 2.87 5.50
CA TRP A 20 4.64 2.91 5.34
C TRP A 20 5.04 3.00 3.86
N LEU A 21 4.47 2.16 2.98
CA LEU A 21 4.69 2.24 1.53
C LEU A 21 4.30 3.61 0.95
N GLN A 22 3.18 4.21 1.40
CA GLN A 22 2.81 5.57 0.98
C GLN A 22 3.88 6.60 1.34
N GLY A 23 4.51 6.47 2.50
CA GLY A 23 5.63 7.31 2.93
C GLY A 23 6.80 7.20 1.96
N GLN A 24 7.21 5.98 1.62
CA GLN A 24 8.30 5.76 0.66
C GLN A 24 7.96 6.30 -0.74
N MET A 25 6.74 6.07 -1.23
CA MET A 25 6.28 6.62 -2.52
C MET A 25 6.38 8.15 -2.53
N SER A 26 5.96 8.79 -1.45
CA SER A 26 6.03 10.25 -1.30
C SER A 26 7.47 10.74 -1.35
N ASP A 27 8.36 10.11 -0.58
CA ASP A 27 9.78 10.45 -0.54
C ASP A 27 10.43 10.28 -1.93
N LEU A 28 10.15 9.18 -2.63
CA LEU A 28 10.64 8.93 -3.99
C LEU A 28 10.14 9.97 -5.00
N VAL A 29 8.87 10.35 -4.95
CA VAL A 29 8.30 11.39 -5.83
C VAL A 29 8.96 12.75 -5.57
N ILE A 30 9.09 13.14 -4.30
CA ILE A 30 9.72 14.41 -3.91
C ILE A 30 11.14 14.47 -4.45
N LEU A 31 11.94 13.41 -4.23
CA LEU A 31 13.34 13.36 -4.65
C LEU A 31 13.52 13.30 -6.17
N LYS A 32 12.59 12.68 -6.90
CA LYS A 32 12.60 12.69 -8.38
C LYS A 32 12.29 14.07 -8.94
N LYS A 33 11.35 14.80 -8.34
CA LYS A 33 10.93 16.13 -8.81
C LYS A 33 11.88 17.26 -8.40
N ASN A 34 12.67 17.06 -7.35
CA ASN A 34 13.56 18.06 -6.77
C ASN A 34 14.98 17.47 -6.61
N PRO A 35 15.66 17.13 -7.73
CA PRO A 35 16.94 16.42 -7.70
C PRO A 35 18.06 17.19 -6.96
N GLU A 36 17.97 18.51 -6.87
CA GLU A 36 18.88 19.37 -6.11
C GLU A 36 18.85 19.08 -4.60
N LEU A 37 17.73 18.56 -4.06
CA LEU A 37 17.59 18.23 -2.65
C LEU A 37 18.31 16.92 -2.29
N VAL A 38 18.64 16.06 -3.27
CA VAL A 38 19.22 14.74 -3.04
C VAL A 38 20.56 14.83 -2.28
N VAL A 39 21.42 15.78 -2.66
CA VAL A 39 22.76 15.90 -2.06
C VAL A 39 22.64 16.20 -0.57
N ASP A 40 21.87 17.22 -0.21
CA ASP A 40 21.65 17.62 1.18
C ASP A 40 20.91 16.55 1.97
N PHE A 41 19.97 15.87 1.33
CA PHE A 41 19.22 14.76 1.93
C PHE A 41 20.10 13.54 2.22
N VAL A 42 21.11 13.25 1.40
CA VAL A 42 22.00 12.09 1.61
C VAL A 42 23.18 12.42 2.52
N ALA A 43 23.61 13.69 2.57
CA ALA A 43 24.83 14.11 3.26
C ALA A 43 24.83 13.80 4.78
N ASP A 44 23.71 13.99 5.47
CA ASP A 44 23.60 13.73 6.90
C ASP A 44 22.38 12.86 7.24
N PRO A 45 22.58 11.56 7.53
CA PRO A 45 21.50 10.68 7.89
C PRO A 45 20.71 11.09 9.14
N ALA A 46 21.32 11.83 10.07
CA ALA A 46 20.68 12.24 11.32
C ALA A 46 19.77 13.47 11.15
N LYS A 47 19.82 14.13 9.99
CA LYS A 47 19.08 15.37 9.73
C LYS A 47 18.21 15.26 8.49
N ILE A 48 17.04 15.88 8.55
CA ILE A 48 16.18 16.10 7.39
C ILE A 48 16.32 17.57 6.98
N PRO A 49 16.71 17.89 5.74
CA PRO A 49 16.79 19.27 5.26
C PRO A 49 15.44 19.97 5.37
N ALA A 50 15.42 21.26 5.73
CA ALA A 50 14.18 22.01 5.96
C ALA A 50 13.28 22.05 4.71
N ALA A 51 13.85 22.35 3.54
CA ALA A 51 13.11 22.36 2.27
C ALA A 51 12.51 20.99 1.93
N TYR A 52 13.22 19.90 2.21
CA TYR A 52 12.69 18.56 2.05
C TYR A 52 11.56 18.26 3.03
N HIS A 53 11.73 18.67 4.29
CA HIS A 53 10.73 18.47 5.34
C HIS A 53 9.40 19.14 5.01
N GLU A 54 9.42 20.38 4.52
CA GLU A 54 8.21 21.12 4.11
C GLU A 54 7.44 20.36 3.01
N LEU A 55 8.15 19.85 2.00
CA LEU A 55 7.54 19.03 0.95
C LEU A 55 6.96 17.73 1.54
N ARG A 56 7.71 17.06 2.42
CA ARG A 56 7.27 15.80 3.05
C ARG A 56 5.98 15.97 3.85
N VAL A 57 5.86 17.04 4.63
CA VAL A 57 4.64 17.37 5.38
C VAL A 57 3.46 17.55 4.44
N SER A 58 3.63 18.24 3.32
CA SER A 58 2.55 18.42 2.33
C SER A 58 2.06 17.11 1.69
N TYR A 59 2.91 16.08 1.64
CA TYR A 59 2.53 14.75 1.15
C TYR A 59 1.83 13.90 2.21
N TRP A 60 2.15 14.09 3.50
CA TRP A 60 1.49 13.37 4.60
C TRP A 60 0.00 13.70 4.72
N GLU A 61 -0.41 14.89 4.30
CA GLU A 61 -1.82 15.29 4.28
C GLU A 61 -2.63 14.64 3.15
N ARG A 62 -1.95 14.03 2.16
CA ARG A 62 -2.59 13.47 0.97
C ARG A 62 -3.13 12.07 1.23
N GLN A 63 -4.22 11.75 0.52
CA GLN A 63 -4.74 10.40 0.51
C GLN A 63 -3.83 9.48 -0.31
N PHE A 64 -3.79 8.20 0.06
CA PHE A 64 -2.98 7.20 -0.66
C PHE A 64 -3.26 7.20 -2.17
N GLY A 65 -4.52 7.36 -2.58
CA GLY A 65 -4.90 7.38 -3.99
C GLY A 65 -4.22 8.51 -4.77
N ASP A 66 -4.04 9.67 -4.15
CA ASP A 66 -3.39 10.84 -4.77
C ASP A 66 -1.89 10.62 -4.89
N VAL A 67 -1.25 10.14 -3.80
CA VAL A 67 0.18 9.81 -3.79
C VAL A 67 0.50 8.72 -4.80
N LYS A 68 -0.31 7.65 -4.82
CA LYS A 68 -0.22 6.56 -5.80
C LYS A 68 -0.28 7.09 -7.21
N LYS A 69 -1.30 7.90 -7.54
CA LYS A 69 -1.47 8.44 -8.89
C LYS A 69 -0.22 9.19 -9.35
N GLU A 70 0.26 10.10 -8.52
CA GLU A 70 1.45 10.90 -8.85
C GLU A 70 2.71 10.03 -8.93
N PHE A 71 2.87 9.05 -8.05
CA PHE A 71 3.97 8.09 -8.10
C PHE A 71 3.99 7.31 -9.42
N LEU A 72 2.84 6.80 -9.86
CA LEU A 72 2.70 6.08 -11.12
C LEU A 72 3.01 6.98 -12.32
N GLU A 73 2.60 8.25 -12.30
CA GLU A 73 2.91 9.22 -13.36
C GLU A 73 4.41 9.54 -13.42
N VAL A 74 5.05 9.71 -12.26
CA VAL A 74 6.47 10.12 -12.16
C VAL A 74 7.44 8.99 -12.52
N PHE A 75 7.06 7.73 -12.28
CA PHE A 75 7.90 6.56 -12.51
C PHE A 75 7.36 5.63 -13.62
N ALA A 76 6.45 6.12 -14.47
CA ALA A 76 5.78 5.32 -15.50
C ALA A 76 6.74 4.53 -16.41
N ASP A 77 7.92 5.08 -16.69
CA ASP A 77 8.96 4.50 -17.55
C ASP A 77 9.87 3.48 -16.83
N GLN A 78 9.77 3.37 -15.52
CA GLN A 78 10.64 2.57 -14.67
C GLN A 78 9.89 1.48 -13.89
N LEU A 79 8.56 1.44 -13.98
CA LEU A 79 7.71 0.46 -13.32
C LEU A 79 7.38 -0.69 -14.28
N THR A 80 7.42 -1.90 -13.76
CA THR A 80 6.99 -3.12 -14.46
C THR A 80 5.48 -3.35 -14.29
N GLU A 81 4.87 -4.13 -15.19
CA GLU A 81 3.46 -4.50 -15.09
C GLU A 81 3.12 -5.20 -13.75
N LEU A 82 4.05 -5.99 -13.22
CA LEU A 82 3.89 -6.65 -11.92
C LEU A 82 3.78 -5.62 -10.80
N GLU A 83 4.70 -4.66 -10.75
CA GLU A 83 4.72 -3.63 -9.69
C GLU A 83 3.49 -2.73 -9.76
N LEU A 84 3.04 -2.37 -10.97
CA LEU A 84 1.80 -1.63 -11.19
C LEU A 84 0.61 -2.38 -10.58
N LYS A 85 0.51 -3.68 -10.88
CA LYS A 85 -0.55 -4.54 -10.35
C LYS A 85 -0.48 -4.65 -8.83
N GLU A 86 0.70 -4.85 -8.25
CA GLU A 86 0.87 -4.97 -6.80
C GLU A 86 0.50 -3.68 -6.06
N ILE A 87 0.90 -2.51 -6.59
CA ILE A 87 0.52 -1.20 -6.05
C ILE A 87 -1.01 -1.03 -6.07
N ASP A 88 -1.66 -1.42 -7.16
CA ASP A 88 -3.12 -1.39 -7.29
C ASP A 88 -3.79 -2.30 -6.24
N GLU A 89 -3.34 -3.55 -6.12
CA GLU A 89 -3.90 -4.51 -5.18
C GLU A 89 -3.75 -4.03 -3.72
N ILE A 90 -2.59 -3.50 -3.33
CA ILE A 90 -2.38 -2.93 -1.99
C ILE A 90 -3.30 -1.73 -1.74
N TYR A 91 -3.48 -0.85 -2.73
CA TYR A 91 -4.41 0.27 -2.61
C TYR A 91 -5.85 -0.22 -2.36
N HIS A 92 -6.32 -1.21 -3.12
CA HIS A 92 -7.66 -1.75 -2.97
C HIS A 92 -7.84 -2.42 -1.60
N VAL A 93 -6.87 -3.21 -1.16
CA VAL A 93 -6.90 -3.90 0.14
C VAL A 93 -6.88 -2.89 1.29
N ARG A 94 -6.02 -1.88 1.26
CA ARG A 94 -5.97 -0.78 2.25
C ARG A 94 -7.32 -0.09 2.35
N ASN A 95 -7.88 0.34 1.21
CA ASN A 95 -9.14 1.06 1.17
C ASN A 95 -10.29 0.20 1.69
N MET A 96 -10.27 -1.09 1.38
CA MET A 96 -11.23 -2.06 1.89
C MET A 96 -11.14 -2.20 3.41
N ILE A 97 -9.93 -2.37 3.98
CA ILE A 97 -9.73 -2.46 5.44
C ILE A 97 -10.28 -1.21 6.14
N GLY A 98 -9.99 -0.02 5.60
CA GLY A 98 -10.48 1.26 6.14
C GLY A 98 -12.00 1.45 6.11
N HIS A 99 -12.73 0.64 5.33
CA HIS A 99 -14.18 0.69 5.20
C HIS A 99 -14.88 -0.60 5.64
N ALA A 100 -14.15 -1.54 6.23
CA ALA A 100 -14.70 -2.82 6.64
C ALA A 100 -15.44 -2.71 7.98
N HIS A 101 -16.53 -3.45 8.11
CA HIS A 101 -17.20 -3.66 9.38
C HIS A 101 -16.48 -4.74 10.18
N VAL A 102 -15.97 -4.37 11.35
CA VAL A 102 -15.17 -5.23 12.24
C VAL A 102 -16.02 -5.73 13.41
N SER A 103 -15.77 -6.95 13.86
CA SER A 103 -16.45 -7.53 15.01
C SER A 103 -15.52 -8.53 15.70
N GLY A 104 -15.24 -8.32 16.99
CA GLY A 104 -14.37 -9.21 17.77
C GLY A 104 -14.93 -10.62 18.01
N GLY A 105 -16.18 -10.88 17.62
CA GLY A 105 -16.81 -12.21 17.69
C GLY A 105 -16.79 -12.98 16.38
N ARG A 106 -16.18 -12.45 15.30
CA ARG A 106 -16.13 -13.07 13.98
C ARG A 106 -14.70 -13.24 13.50
N ASP A 107 -14.43 -14.37 12.85
CA ASP A 107 -13.16 -14.76 12.25
C ASP A 107 -12.90 -14.14 10.86
N TYR A 108 -13.77 -13.21 10.43
CA TYR A 108 -13.65 -12.46 9.19
C TYR A 108 -14.18 -11.03 9.38
N MET A 109 -13.69 -10.11 8.55
CA MET A 109 -14.29 -8.77 8.43
C MET A 109 -15.30 -8.74 7.28
N LEU A 110 -16.23 -7.80 7.29
CA LEU A 110 -17.20 -7.62 6.21
C LEU A 110 -16.94 -6.34 5.44
N TYR A 111 -16.91 -6.43 4.11
CA TYR A 111 -16.85 -5.26 3.24
C TYR A 111 -17.99 -5.29 2.22
N ARG A 112 -18.59 -4.11 2.00
CA ARG A 112 -19.60 -3.89 0.98
C ARG A 112 -19.04 -2.98 -0.12
N PRO A 113 -18.76 -3.50 -1.32
CA PRO A 113 -18.35 -2.68 -2.44
C PRO A 113 -19.45 -1.70 -2.86
N SER A 114 -19.06 -0.50 -3.30
CA SER A 114 -20.00 0.51 -3.84
C SER A 114 -20.33 0.29 -5.33
N SER A 115 -19.63 -0.61 -6.02
CA SER A 115 -19.84 -0.91 -7.44
C SER A 115 -19.27 -2.28 -7.80
N SER A 116 -19.78 -2.88 -8.88
CA SER A 116 -19.30 -4.16 -9.42
C SER A 116 -17.84 -4.11 -9.90
N ARG A 117 -17.34 -2.94 -10.31
CA ARG A 117 -15.92 -2.76 -10.64
C ARG A 117 -15.03 -2.95 -9.42
N LYS A 118 -15.34 -2.24 -8.33
CA LYS A 118 -14.59 -2.35 -7.05
C LYS A 118 -14.66 -3.75 -6.47
N GLU A 119 -15.79 -4.44 -6.63
CA GLU A 119 -15.92 -5.84 -6.23
C GLU A 119 -14.90 -6.73 -6.94
N LYS A 120 -14.81 -6.65 -8.27
CA LYS A 120 -13.83 -7.44 -9.05
C LYS A 120 -12.39 -7.13 -8.66
N GLU A 121 -12.06 -5.85 -8.46
CA GLU A 121 -10.73 -5.41 -8.02
C GLU A 121 -10.37 -6.02 -6.65
N VAL A 122 -11.30 -6.01 -5.70
CA VAL A 122 -11.09 -6.58 -4.35
C VAL A 122 -10.98 -8.10 -4.36
N LEU A 123 -11.86 -8.79 -5.09
CA LEU A 123 -11.83 -10.25 -5.21
C LEU A 123 -10.52 -10.72 -5.84
N ALA A 124 -10.05 -10.03 -6.89
CA ALA A 124 -8.77 -10.31 -7.52
C ALA A 124 -7.60 -10.10 -6.56
N ALA A 125 -7.57 -8.97 -5.83
CA ALA A 125 -6.50 -8.64 -4.90
C ALA A 125 -6.34 -9.67 -3.77
N LEU A 126 -7.45 -10.25 -3.30
CA LEU A 126 -7.49 -11.26 -2.25
C LEU A 126 -7.47 -12.71 -2.76
N ASN A 127 -7.45 -12.92 -4.09
CA ASN A 127 -7.56 -14.23 -4.71
C ASN A 127 -8.81 -15.04 -4.25
N ILE A 128 -9.96 -14.36 -4.10
CA ILE A 128 -11.22 -14.97 -3.67
C ILE A 128 -12.05 -15.35 -4.90
N LYS A 129 -12.53 -16.61 -4.95
CA LYS A 129 -13.46 -17.06 -5.99
C LYS A 129 -14.85 -16.46 -5.76
N SER A 130 -15.46 -15.87 -6.78
CA SER A 130 -16.84 -15.36 -6.69
C SER A 130 -17.83 -16.50 -6.50
N ILE A 131 -18.85 -16.29 -5.68
CA ILE A 131 -19.97 -17.23 -5.51
C ILE A 131 -21.18 -16.67 -6.29
N LEU A 132 -21.80 -17.49 -7.14
CA LEU A 132 -22.95 -17.13 -7.98
C LEU A 132 -24.24 -17.16 -7.15
N ASP A 133 -24.56 -16.08 -6.45
CA ASP A 133 -25.93 -15.78 -6.08
C ASP A 133 -26.15 -14.26 -6.10
N GLN A 134 -27.01 -13.78 -7.00
CA GLN A 134 -27.21 -12.36 -7.32
C GLN A 134 -28.47 -11.75 -6.68
N ALA A 135 -29.21 -12.51 -5.87
CA ALA A 135 -30.43 -12.04 -5.21
C ALA A 135 -30.18 -11.36 -3.85
N ASP A 136 -28.95 -11.40 -3.34
CA ASP A 136 -28.53 -10.91 -2.02
C ASP A 136 -27.32 -9.96 -2.20
N PRO A 137 -27.24 -8.79 -1.55
CA PRO A 137 -26.10 -7.90 -1.71
C PRO A 137 -24.80 -8.61 -1.31
N VAL A 138 -23.84 -8.65 -2.24
CA VAL A 138 -22.55 -9.36 -2.06
C VAL A 138 -21.77 -8.72 -0.89
N LEU A 139 -21.71 -9.46 0.23
CA LEU A 139 -20.86 -9.18 1.37
C LEU A 139 -19.57 -9.98 1.23
N ILE A 140 -18.45 -9.29 1.06
CA ILE A 140 -17.14 -9.95 0.98
C ILE A 140 -16.66 -10.24 2.40
N LYS A 141 -16.44 -11.52 2.70
CA LYS A 141 -15.74 -11.96 3.92
C LYS A 141 -14.24 -11.79 3.70
N LEU A 142 -13.57 -11.08 4.60
CA LEU A 142 -12.13 -10.82 4.52
C LEU A 142 -11.40 -11.76 5.48
N PRO A 143 -10.74 -12.81 4.97
CA PRO A 143 -10.21 -13.85 5.82
C PRO A 143 -8.74 -13.58 6.15
N PHE A 144 -8.40 -12.43 6.73
CA PHE A 144 -6.98 -12.09 7.01
C PHE A 144 -6.30 -13.03 8.01
N GLY A 145 -7.05 -13.85 8.76
CA GLY A 145 -6.48 -14.95 9.52
C GLY A 145 -5.89 -16.06 8.62
N GLN A 146 -6.34 -16.21 7.37
CA GLN A 146 -5.79 -17.20 6.44
C GLN A 146 -4.30 -16.93 6.16
N PRO A 147 -3.39 -17.86 6.55
CA PRO A 147 -1.95 -17.63 6.41
C PRO A 147 -1.54 -17.31 4.97
N GLU A 148 -2.17 -17.93 3.99
CA GLU A 148 -1.93 -17.74 2.55
C GLU A 148 -2.30 -16.33 2.07
N VAL A 149 -3.40 -15.76 2.58
CA VAL A 149 -3.84 -14.40 2.22
C VAL A 149 -2.90 -13.37 2.83
N PHE A 150 -2.61 -13.52 4.13
CA PHE A 150 -1.68 -12.63 4.81
C PHE A 150 -0.28 -12.70 4.20
N LYS A 151 0.22 -13.92 3.93
CA LYS A 151 1.51 -14.15 3.29
C LYS A 151 1.56 -13.53 1.90
N SER A 152 0.55 -13.76 1.06
CA SER A 152 0.54 -13.19 -0.29
C SER A 152 0.60 -11.66 -0.29
N LEU A 153 -0.12 -11.00 0.62
CA LEU A 153 -0.07 -9.54 0.75
C LEU A 153 1.27 -9.06 1.31
N SER A 154 1.83 -9.78 2.28
CA SER A 154 3.13 -9.47 2.87
C SER A 154 4.26 -9.61 1.83
N ASP A 155 4.22 -10.66 1.00
CA ASP A 155 5.18 -10.91 -0.07
C ASP A 155 5.14 -9.77 -1.13
N LYS A 156 3.95 -9.25 -1.46
CA LYS A 156 3.81 -8.10 -2.38
C LYS A 156 4.38 -6.82 -1.76
N ILE A 157 4.10 -6.57 -0.48
CA ILE A 157 4.64 -5.41 0.25
C ILE A 157 6.17 -5.49 0.29
N GLU A 158 6.71 -6.67 0.58
CA GLU A 158 8.15 -6.91 0.59
C GLU A 158 8.76 -6.71 -0.80
N HIS A 159 8.13 -7.21 -1.86
CA HIS A 159 8.60 -7.00 -3.22
C HIS A 159 8.61 -5.51 -3.60
N LEU A 160 7.54 -4.77 -3.29
CA LEU A 160 7.48 -3.33 -3.54
C LEU A 160 8.57 -2.57 -2.76
N ASP A 161 8.77 -2.86 -1.48
CA ASP A 161 9.80 -2.21 -0.67
C ASP A 161 11.22 -2.62 -1.11
N GLN A 162 11.56 -3.90 -1.00
CA GLN A 162 12.93 -4.42 -1.15
C GLN A 162 13.43 -4.44 -2.59
N VAL A 163 12.53 -4.52 -3.58
CA VAL A 163 12.91 -4.65 -5.00
C VAL A 163 12.56 -3.39 -5.77
N CYS A 164 11.27 -3.02 -5.82
CA CYS A 164 10.83 -1.87 -6.61
C CYS A 164 11.41 -0.56 -6.06
N PHE A 165 11.14 -0.23 -4.79
CA PHE A 165 11.53 1.06 -4.20
C PHE A 165 13.03 1.16 -3.98
N ALA A 166 13.70 0.05 -3.65
CA ALA A 166 15.15 -0.01 -3.64
C ALA A 166 15.76 0.35 -5.01
N ARG A 167 15.23 -0.21 -6.11
CA ARG A 167 15.66 0.11 -7.48
C ARG A 167 15.42 1.58 -7.82
N LEU A 168 14.25 2.10 -7.50
CA LEU A 168 13.91 3.51 -7.77
C LEU A 168 14.78 4.47 -6.94
N ALA A 169 15.01 4.19 -5.66
CA ALA A 169 15.90 4.98 -4.82
C ALA A 169 17.34 4.99 -5.38
N ALA A 170 17.84 3.83 -5.81
CA ALA A 170 19.16 3.73 -6.44
C ALA A 170 19.25 4.56 -7.73
N SER A 171 18.20 4.61 -8.56
CA SER A 171 18.14 5.45 -9.76
C SER A 171 18.25 6.95 -9.45
N LEU A 172 17.81 7.35 -8.25
CA LEU A 172 17.90 8.71 -7.72
C LEU A 172 19.22 8.98 -6.98
N ARG A 173 20.11 7.98 -6.89
CA ARG A 173 21.34 8.02 -6.06
C ARG A 173 21.05 8.21 -4.56
N VAL A 174 19.90 7.73 -4.11
CA VAL A 174 19.46 7.78 -2.71
C VAL A 174 19.60 6.38 -2.10
N PRO A 175 20.26 6.22 -0.94
CA PRO A 175 20.26 4.94 -0.24
C PRO A 175 18.84 4.54 0.15
N HIS A 176 18.41 3.32 -0.16
CA HIS A 176 17.03 2.87 0.10
C HIS A 176 16.60 3.05 1.56
N GLY A 177 17.50 2.80 2.52
CA GLY A 177 17.22 3.03 3.94
C GLY A 177 16.91 4.48 4.33
N ARG A 178 17.13 5.46 3.45
CA ARG A 178 16.74 6.88 3.67
C ARG A 178 15.29 7.16 3.35
N VAL A 179 14.65 6.33 2.50
CA VAL A 179 13.23 6.48 2.12
C VAL A 179 12.34 5.44 2.80
N ARG A 180 12.90 4.64 3.71
CA ARG A 180 12.19 3.75 4.62
C ARG A 180 11.74 4.44 5.91
#